data_AF-A0A537A9J6-F1
#
_entry.id   AF-A0A537A9J6-F1
#
_cell.length_a   1.000
_cell.length_b   1.000
_cell.length_c   1.000
_cell.angle_alpha   90.00
_cell.angle_beta   90.00
_cell.angle_gamma   90.00
#
_symmetry.space_group_name_H-M   'P 1'
#
loop_
_entity.id
_entity.type
_entity.pdbx_description
1 polymer ?
#
loop_
_entity_poly.entity_id
_entity_poly.type
_entity_poly.pdbx_seq_one_letter_code
_entity_poly.pdbx_strand_id
1 'polypeptide(L)'
;MPKARLESWVVSDAFWERVVPLIPQPPGRPRRRKFARKPGGGRKPKDARVVFEAIVYVLRTGCQWKALPSERFGSASAIHKRFLEWDKAGFFVALWQAGLAEYDDMEGIAWRWQSIDGALLKAPLAQESVGPNPTDRGKNGSKRMLLVDARGVPLSIIVTAANHHDVTQLAATLDAIVAPRPPLAPRACQHLCADAGFVGATADRTMRDHDYTPHVRPRGEERAQRAHGKRARRWVVEVAHSWFTRFRKLLVRFEKMHRSYLALNMLAAAIIAFRHVPAKINIIYG
;
A
#
# COMPACT_ATOMS: atom_id res chain seq x y z
N MET A 1 -26.91 8.57 -9.93
CA MET A 1 -27.54 7.87 -8.78
C MET A 1 -26.59 7.93 -7.59
N PRO A 2 -27.05 8.30 -6.38
CA PRO A 2 -26.20 8.30 -5.19
C PRO A 2 -25.73 6.87 -4.89
N LYS A 3 -24.42 6.68 -4.73
CA LYS A 3 -23.85 5.37 -4.40
C LYS A 3 -24.31 4.96 -2.99
N ALA A 4 -24.78 3.72 -2.82
CA ALA A 4 -25.12 3.19 -1.51
C ALA A 4 -23.94 3.33 -0.54
N ARG A 5 -24.19 3.91 0.65
CA ARG A 5 -23.15 4.22 1.64
C ARG A 5 -22.91 2.99 2.53
N LEU A 6 -21.91 2.20 2.17
CA LEU A 6 -21.40 1.11 3.03
C LEU A 6 -20.52 1.67 4.15
N GLU A 7 -20.54 1.01 5.31
CA GLU A 7 -19.58 1.30 6.37
C GLU A 7 -18.15 1.11 5.89
N SER A 8 -17.22 1.86 6.47
CA SER A 8 -15.86 1.94 5.94
C SER A 8 -15.01 0.69 6.11
N TRP A 9 -15.54 -0.35 6.73
CA TRP A 9 -14.90 -1.65 6.97
C TRP A 9 -15.70 -2.83 6.43
N VAL A 10 -16.80 -2.56 5.70
CA VAL A 10 -17.60 -3.59 5.04
C VAL A 10 -17.05 -3.83 3.64
N VAL A 11 -16.81 -5.10 3.32
CA VAL A 11 -16.42 -5.55 1.98
C VAL A 11 -17.68 -5.76 1.16
N SER A 12 -17.86 -4.93 0.12
CA SER A 12 -18.95 -5.11 -0.84
C SER A 12 -18.78 -6.40 -1.64
N ASP A 13 -19.88 -6.97 -2.14
CA ASP A 13 -19.83 -8.13 -3.05
C ASP A 13 -19.00 -7.82 -4.31
N ALA A 14 -19.16 -6.63 -4.87
CA ALA A 14 -18.37 -6.17 -6.02
C ALA A 14 -16.86 -6.11 -5.73
N PHE A 15 -16.46 -5.75 -4.49
CA PHE A 15 -15.05 -5.82 -4.12
C PHE A 15 -14.61 -7.27 -3.91
N TRP A 16 -15.46 -8.08 -3.29
CA TRP A 16 -15.19 -9.50 -3.05
C TRP A 16 -14.99 -10.27 -4.36
N GLU A 17 -15.76 -10.00 -5.41
CA GLU A 17 -15.61 -10.59 -6.74
C GLU A 17 -14.22 -10.36 -7.35
N ARG A 18 -13.59 -9.21 -7.08
CA ARG A 18 -12.20 -8.92 -7.51
C ARG A 18 -11.17 -9.66 -6.66
N VAL A 19 -11.50 -9.94 -5.41
CA VAL A 19 -10.60 -10.56 -4.43
C VAL A 19 -10.58 -12.08 -4.57
N VAL A 20 -11.74 -12.72 -4.76
CA VAL A 20 -11.91 -14.19 -4.80
C VAL A 20 -10.89 -14.89 -5.73
N PRO A 21 -10.67 -14.44 -6.98
CA PRO A 21 -9.77 -15.12 -7.90
C PRO A 21 -8.32 -15.14 -7.43
N LEU A 22 -7.93 -14.17 -6.58
CA LEU A 22 -6.56 -14.00 -6.10
C LEU A 22 -6.29 -14.77 -4.80
N ILE A 23 -7.32 -15.32 -4.15
CA ILE A 23 -7.17 -16.05 -2.90
C ILE A 23 -6.25 -17.26 -3.12
N PRO A 24 -5.15 -17.38 -2.35
CA PRO A 24 -4.23 -18.49 -2.49
C PRO A 24 -4.95 -19.83 -2.28
N GLN A 25 -4.90 -20.68 -3.30
CA GLN A 25 -5.43 -22.03 -3.19
C GLN A 25 -4.55 -22.83 -2.22
N PRO A 26 -5.14 -23.64 -1.32
CA PRO A 26 -4.35 -24.56 -0.51
C PRO A 26 -3.55 -25.47 -1.45
N PRO A 27 -2.28 -25.78 -1.14
CA PRO A 27 -1.52 -26.75 -1.94
C PRO A 27 -2.37 -28.00 -2.11
N GLY A 28 -2.57 -28.39 -3.38
CA GLY A 28 -3.49 -29.44 -3.77
C GLY A 28 -3.25 -30.68 -2.92
N ARG A 29 -4.27 -31.13 -2.19
CA ARG A 29 -4.20 -32.41 -1.50
C ARG A 29 -3.98 -33.48 -2.57
N PRO A 30 -2.99 -34.37 -2.45
CA PRO A 30 -2.78 -35.42 -3.44
C PRO A 30 -4.08 -36.21 -3.62
N ARG A 31 -4.60 -36.21 -4.86
CA ARG A 31 -5.92 -36.74 -5.27
C ARG A 31 -6.16 -38.22 -4.86
N ARG A 32 -5.11 -38.97 -4.52
CA ARG A 32 -5.17 -40.43 -4.28
C ARG A 32 -5.35 -40.87 -2.83
N ARG A 33 -5.32 -40.00 -1.83
CA ARG A 33 -5.56 -40.42 -0.44
C ARG A 33 -7.01 -40.16 -0.01
N LYS A 34 -7.81 -41.23 0.09
CA LYS A 34 -9.05 -41.23 0.90
C LYS A 34 -8.64 -40.95 2.35
N PHE A 35 -8.71 -39.70 2.79
CA PHE A 35 -8.47 -39.34 4.17
C PHE A 35 -9.70 -39.66 5.01
N ALA A 36 -9.66 -40.76 5.75
CA ALA A 36 -10.48 -40.90 6.94
C ALA A 36 -10.00 -39.85 7.95
N ARG A 37 -10.93 -39.06 8.52
CA ARG A 37 -10.58 -38.12 9.59
C ARG A 37 -10.07 -38.94 10.78
N LYS A 38 -8.79 -38.80 11.11
CA LYS A 38 -8.31 -39.25 12.43
C LYS A 38 -9.05 -38.48 13.52
N PRO A 39 -9.44 -39.11 14.63
CA PRO A 39 -9.88 -38.38 15.83
C PRO A 39 -8.81 -37.34 16.19
N GLY A 40 -9.19 -36.06 16.33
CA GLY A 40 -8.24 -34.94 16.51
C GLY A 40 -7.80 -34.23 15.22
N GLY A 41 -8.36 -34.57 14.06
CA GLY A 41 -8.13 -33.84 12.81
C GLY A 41 -8.56 -32.36 12.91
N GLY A 42 -7.64 -31.44 12.62
CA GLY A 42 -7.83 -30.00 12.81
C GLY A 42 -9.10 -29.43 12.17
N ARG A 43 -9.62 -28.34 12.79
CA ARG A 43 -10.85 -27.65 12.37
C ARG A 43 -10.77 -27.23 10.89
N LYS A 44 -11.91 -27.29 10.17
CA LYS A 44 -11.99 -26.85 8.77
C LYS A 44 -11.40 -25.42 8.64
N PRO A 45 -10.68 -25.10 7.54
CA PRO A 45 -10.25 -23.74 7.27
C PRO A 45 -11.44 -22.77 7.34
N LYS A 46 -11.22 -21.58 7.87
CA LYS A 46 -12.24 -20.53 7.86
C LYS A 46 -12.55 -20.12 6.42
N ASP A 47 -13.78 -19.67 6.20
CA ASP A 47 -14.21 -19.06 4.95
C ASP A 47 -13.28 -17.89 4.58
N ALA A 48 -12.84 -17.85 3.31
CA ALA A 48 -11.91 -16.84 2.83
C ALA A 48 -12.50 -15.43 2.93
N ARG A 49 -13.81 -15.27 2.69
CA ARG A 49 -14.50 -13.98 2.82
C ARG A 49 -14.45 -13.47 4.24
N VAL A 50 -14.76 -14.34 5.22
CA VAL A 50 -14.70 -13.99 6.65
C VAL A 50 -13.30 -13.57 7.06
N VAL A 51 -12.26 -14.26 6.55
CA VAL A 51 -10.87 -13.88 6.81
C VAL A 51 -10.56 -12.51 6.21
N PHE A 52 -10.91 -12.28 4.95
CA PHE A 52 -10.64 -11.03 4.26
C PHE A 52 -11.37 -9.85 4.92
N GLU A 53 -12.65 -10.02 5.24
CA GLU A 53 -13.45 -9.03 5.97
C GLU A 53 -12.83 -8.71 7.35
N ALA A 54 -12.33 -9.71 8.07
CA ALA A 54 -11.65 -9.49 9.35
C ALA A 54 -10.35 -8.68 9.17
N ILE A 55 -9.56 -8.96 8.13
CA ILE A 55 -8.33 -8.21 7.84
C ILE A 55 -8.66 -6.75 7.48
N VAL A 56 -9.66 -6.53 6.62
CA VAL A 56 -10.16 -5.18 6.28
C VAL A 56 -10.66 -4.46 7.53
N TYR A 57 -11.39 -5.14 8.41
CA TYR A 57 -11.85 -4.59 9.67
C TYR A 57 -10.68 -4.13 10.56
N VAL A 58 -9.64 -4.94 10.75
CA VAL A 58 -8.42 -4.56 11.49
C VAL A 58 -7.76 -3.35 10.83
N LEU A 59 -7.58 -3.39 9.50
CA LEU A 59 -6.91 -2.32 8.75
C LEU A 59 -7.63 -0.97 8.94
N ARG A 60 -8.97 -0.97 8.87
CA ARG A 60 -9.81 0.24 8.91
C ARG A 60 -10.02 0.77 10.31
N THR A 61 -10.35 -0.10 11.27
CA THR A 61 -10.62 0.32 12.66
C THR A 61 -9.34 0.60 13.44
N GLY A 62 -8.23 -0.06 13.08
CA GLY A 62 -6.97 0.00 13.82
C GLY A 62 -6.97 -0.85 15.09
N CYS A 63 -7.98 -1.69 15.31
CA CYS A 63 -8.03 -2.54 16.49
C CYS A 63 -6.84 -3.51 16.53
N GLN A 64 -6.50 -3.99 17.73
CA GLN A 64 -5.55 -5.08 17.88
C GLN A 64 -6.15 -6.37 17.30
N TRP A 65 -5.30 -7.26 16.78
CA TRP A 65 -5.75 -8.55 16.24
C TRP A 65 -6.60 -9.34 17.25
N LYS A 66 -6.18 -9.36 18.53
CA LYS A 66 -6.91 -10.05 19.61
C LYS A 66 -8.23 -9.37 20.01
N ALA A 67 -8.45 -8.12 19.61
CA ALA A 67 -9.68 -7.38 19.86
C ALA A 67 -10.70 -7.51 18.72
N LEU A 68 -10.44 -8.39 17.74
CA LEU A 68 -11.42 -8.72 16.70
C LEU A 68 -12.69 -9.32 17.34
N PRO A 69 -13.89 -8.84 16.99
CA PRO A 69 -15.16 -9.38 17.48
C PRO A 69 -15.28 -10.87 17.18
N SER A 70 -15.27 -11.68 18.24
CA SER A 70 -15.18 -13.14 18.12
C SER A 70 -16.48 -13.76 17.63
N GLU A 71 -17.60 -13.10 17.91
CA GLU A 71 -18.95 -13.48 17.53
C GLU A 71 -19.14 -13.39 16.01
N ARG A 72 -18.47 -12.40 15.38
CA ARG A 72 -18.52 -12.18 13.93
C ARG A 72 -17.44 -12.95 13.18
N PHE A 73 -16.18 -12.85 13.63
CA PHE A 73 -15.04 -13.35 12.86
C PHE A 73 -14.47 -14.67 13.39
N GLY A 74 -14.90 -15.11 14.58
CA GLY A 74 -14.34 -16.26 15.29
C GLY A 74 -12.94 -15.98 15.85
N SER A 75 -12.17 -17.05 16.10
CA SER A 75 -10.80 -16.97 16.65
C SER A 75 -9.88 -16.01 15.88
N ALA A 76 -9.42 -14.96 16.57
CA ALA A 76 -8.44 -13.99 16.06
C ALA A 76 -7.12 -14.64 15.62
N SER A 77 -6.63 -15.63 16.38
CA SER A 77 -5.40 -16.37 16.05
C SER A 77 -5.51 -17.09 14.72
N ALA A 78 -6.68 -17.65 14.40
CA ALA A 78 -6.92 -18.31 13.10
C ALA A 78 -6.94 -17.30 11.94
N ILE A 79 -7.50 -16.10 12.17
CA ILE A 79 -7.48 -15.00 11.17
C ILE A 79 -6.04 -14.54 10.93
N HIS A 80 -5.31 -14.22 11.99
CA HIS A 80 -3.93 -13.75 11.88
C HIS A 80 -3.00 -14.80 11.24
N LYS A 81 -3.19 -16.08 11.57
CA LYS A 81 -2.47 -17.17 10.90
C LYS A 81 -2.74 -17.17 9.39
N ARG A 82 -4.00 -17.02 8.96
CA ARG A 82 -4.35 -16.98 7.54
C ARG A 82 -3.80 -15.74 6.84
N PHE A 83 -3.83 -14.58 7.51
CA PHE A 83 -3.19 -13.35 7.04
C PHE A 83 -1.71 -13.57 6.71
N LEU A 84 -0.95 -14.22 7.60
CA LEU A 84 0.46 -14.54 7.36
C LEU A 84 0.69 -15.58 6.26
N GLU A 85 -0.22 -16.56 6.13
CA GLU A 85 -0.19 -17.54 5.04
C GLU A 85 -0.42 -16.86 3.69
N TRP A 86 -1.36 -15.93 3.60
CA TRP A 86 -1.67 -15.17 2.39
C TRP A 86 -0.56 -14.19 2.02
N ASP A 87 0.02 -13.51 3.00
CA ASP A 87 1.22 -12.68 2.81
C ASP A 87 2.37 -13.50 2.23
N LYS A 88 2.66 -14.67 2.81
CA LYS A 88 3.70 -15.58 2.29
C LYS A 88 3.41 -16.04 0.85
N ALA A 89 2.15 -16.18 0.48
CA ALA A 89 1.72 -16.57 -0.85
C ALA A 89 1.65 -15.41 -1.86
N GLY A 90 2.01 -14.18 -1.47
CA GLY A 90 2.00 -13.01 -2.36
C GLY A 90 0.61 -12.43 -2.62
N PHE A 91 -0.41 -12.79 -1.83
CA PHE A 91 -1.79 -12.34 -2.05
C PHE A 91 -1.94 -10.80 -2.07
N PHE A 92 -1.30 -10.10 -1.13
CA PHE A 92 -1.47 -8.65 -1.01
C PHE A 92 -0.82 -7.87 -2.15
N VAL A 93 0.35 -8.32 -2.62
CA VAL A 93 0.97 -7.71 -3.81
C VAL A 93 0.15 -8.02 -5.06
N ALA A 94 -0.33 -9.26 -5.24
CA ALA A 94 -1.20 -9.61 -6.37
C ALA A 94 -2.50 -8.79 -6.38
N LEU A 95 -3.12 -8.56 -5.22
CA LEU A 95 -4.32 -7.72 -5.11
C LEU A 95 -4.05 -6.26 -5.47
N TRP A 96 -2.89 -5.73 -5.08
CA TRP A 96 -2.49 -4.38 -5.47
C TRP A 96 -2.21 -4.28 -6.97
N GLN A 97 -1.51 -5.25 -7.55
CA GLN A 97 -1.28 -5.34 -8.99
C GLN A 97 -2.58 -5.42 -9.79
N ALA A 98 -3.54 -6.23 -9.35
CA ALA A 98 -4.86 -6.31 -9.97
C ALA A 98 -5.61 -4.97 -9.92
N GLY A 99 -5.51 -4.25 -8.79
CA GLY A 99 -6.09 -2.92 -8.67
C GLY A 99 -5.44 -1.89 -9.59
N LEU A 100 -4.12 -1.96 -9.79
CA LEU A 100 -3.42 -1.11 -10.74
C LEU A 100 -3.73 -1.47 -12.19
N ALA A 101 -3.85 -2.76 -12.52
CA ALA A 101 -4.22 -3.21 -13.85
C ALA A 101 -5.62 -2.74 -14.23
N GLU A 102 -6.62 -2.93 -13.37
CA GLU A 102 -7.99 -2.46 -13.64
C GLU A 102 -8.04 -0.93 -13.76
N TYR A 103 -7.25 -0.22 -12.95
CA TYR A 103 -7.11 1.23 -13.06
C TYR A 103 -6.42 1.68 -14.35
N ASP A 104 -5.38 0.97 -14.80
CA ASP A 104 -4.71 1.25 -16.07
C ASP A 104 -5.67 1.02 -17.25
N ASP A 105 -6.42 -0.08 -17.24
CA ASP A 105 -7.38 -0.41 -18.31
C ASP A 105 -8.52 0.62 -18.41
N MET A 106 -9.01 1.11 -17.27
CA MET A 106 -10.19 1.99 -17.21
C MET A 106 -9.84 3.47 -17.32
N GLU A 107 -8.71 3.87 -16.73
CA GLU A 107 -8.36 5.27 -16.50
C GLU A 107 -6.95 5.63 -16.99
N GLY A 108 -6.11 4.64 -17.31
CA GLY A 108 -4.73 4.77 -17.82
C GLY A 108 -3.77 5.40 -16.80
N ILE A 109 -2.87 4.64 -16.18
CA ILE A 109 -1.92 5.14 -15.18
C ILE A 109 -1.19 6.36 -15.75
N ALA A 110 -1.13 7.44 -14.96
CA ALA A 110 -0.57 8.70 -15.40
C ALA A 110 0.98 8.68 -15.39
N TRP A 111 1.57 7.86 -16.26
CA TRP A 111 3.03 7.64 -16.39
C TRP A 111 3.83 8.88 -16.80
N ARG A 112 3.19 9.95 -17.27
CA ARG A 112 3.91 11.19 -17.59
C ARG A 112 4.42 11.92 -16.35
N TRP A 113 3.71 11.85 -15.22
CA TRP A 113 4.07 12.58 -14.00
C TRP A 113 3.86 11.73 -12.76
N GLN A 114 4.93 11.55 -12.00
CA GLN A 114 4.93 10.85 -10.72
C GLN A 114 5.42 11.78 -9.63
N SER A 115 5.02 11.47 -8.40
CA SER A 115 5.51 12.15 -7.21
C SER A 115 5.99 11.12 -6.19
N ILE A 116 7.15 11.37 -5.59
CA ILE A 116 7.74 10.53 -4.54
C ILE A 116 7.94 11.34 -3.26
N ASP A 117 7.60 10.74 -2.13
CA ASP A 117 7.85 11.32 -0.81
C ASP A 117 7.86 10.26 0.30
N GLY A 118 8.60 10.56 1.37
CA GLY A 118 8.70 9.74 2.58
C GLY A 118 7.84 10.27 3.72
N ALA A 119 7.14 9.39 4.43
CA ALA A 119 6.43 9.74 5.66
C ALA A 119 7.03 9.01 6.86
N LEU A 120 7.31 9.76 7.94
CA LEU A 120 7.74 9.21 9.22
C LEU A 120 6.53 8.74 10.03
N LEU A 121 6.63 7.54 10.59
CA LEU A 121 5.59 6.93 11.41
C LEU A 121 6.17 6.48 12.75
N LYS A 122 5.38 6.62 13.82
CA LYS A 122 5.73 6.07 15.12
C LYS A 122 5.64 4.55 15.08
N ALA A 123 6.64 3.87 15.63
CA ALA A 123 6.72 2.40 15.59
C ALA A 123 7.14 1.82 16.95
N PRO A 124 6.32 2.02 18.01
CA PRO A 124 6.72 1.72 19.38
C PRO A 124 6.98 0.22 19.66
N LEU A 125 6.36 -0.69 18.89
CA LEU A 125 6.49 -2.14 19.07
C LEU A 125 7.22 -2.83 17.91
N ALA A 126 7.65 -2.08 16.91
CA ALA A 126 8.33 -2.66 15.74
C ALA A 126 9.70 -3.23 16.15
N GLN A 127 10.04 -4.38 15.56
CA GLN A 127 11.31 -5.07 15.78
C GLN A 127 12.20 -5.01 14.54
N GLU A 128 11.61 -4.86 13.35
CA GLU A 128 12.32 -4.82 12.06
C GLU A 128 12.03 -3.50 11.32
N SER A 129 12.98 -3.02 10.52
CA SER A 129 12.85 -1.75 9.76
C SER A 129 12.42 -0.58 10.66
N VAL A 130 13.09 -0.44 11.81
CA VAL A 130 12.82 0.57 12.83
C VAL A 130 14.13 1.22 13.25
N GLY A 131 14.08 2.51 13.56
CA GLY A 131 15.23 3.26 14.06
C GLY A 131 14.82 4.56 14.74
N PRO A 132 15.76 5.30 15.34
CA PRO A 132 15.46 6.55 16.03
C PRO A 132 14.80 7.55 15.08
N ASN A 133 13.63 8.06 15.47
CA ASN A 133 12.93 9.08 14.71
C ASN A 133 13.60 10.45 14.96
N PRO A 134 14.13 11.12 13.91
CA PRO A 134 14.81 12.40 14.07
C PRO A 134 13.91 13.51 14.59
N THR A 135 12.58 13.39 14.46
CA THR A 135 11.62 14.45 14.84
C THR A 135 10.86 14.18 16.14
N ASP A 136 10.94 12.99 16.74
CA ASP A 136 10.21 12.62 17.98
C ASP A 136 11.18 12.19 19.09
N ARG A 137 12.16 13.04 19.41
CA ARG A 137 13.15 12.83 20.47
C ARG A 137 13.89 11.49 20.37
N GLY A 138 14.11 10.98 19.15
CA GLY A 138 14.80 9.71 18.93
C GLY A 138 13.97 8.46 19.21
N LYS A 139 12.65 8.56 19.46
CA LYS A 139 11.79 7.38 19.64
C LYS A 139 11.77 6.49 18.40
N ASN A 140 11.58 5.19 18.58
CA ASN A 140 11.50 4.23 17.50
C ASN A 140 10.40 4.58 16.48
N GLY A 141 10.81 4.67 15.22
CA GLY A 141 9.96 4.97 14.08
C GLY A 141 10.32 4.16 12.84
N SER A 142 9.37 4.09 11.93
CA SER A 142 9.58 3.61 10.57
C SER A 142 9.32 4.74 9.59
N LYS A 143 9.86 4.59 8.40
CA LYS A 143 9.62 5.50 7.28
C LYS A 143 8.94 4.73 6.15
N ARG A 144 7.87 5.29 5.61
CA ARG A 144 7.21 4.77 4.41
C ARG A 144 7.55 5.66 3.24
N MET A 145 8.28 5.13 2.27
CA MET A 145 8.46 5.78 0.98
C MET A 145 7.32 5.37 0.06
N LEU A 146 6.80 6.33 -0.70
CA LEU A 146 5.66 6.14 -1.59
C LEU A 146 5.92 6.83 -2.92
N LEU A 147 5.81 6.09 -4.03
CA LEU A 147 5.70 6.64 -5.37
C LEU A 147 4.25 6.58 -5.81
N VAL A 148 3.73 7.69 -6.35
CA VAL A 148 2.37 7.77 -6.90
C VAL A 148 2.34 8.36 -8.29
N ASP A 149 1.29 8.04 -9.04
CA ASP A 149 1.00 8.70 -10.31
C ASP A 149 0.42 10.12 -10.11
N ALA A 150 0.14 10.82 -11.21
CA ALA A 150 -0.38 12.19 -11.18
C ALA A 150 -1.74 12.35 -10.49
N ARG A 151 -2.48 11.25 -10.26
CA ARG A 151 -3.77 11.24 -9.56
C ARG A 151 -3.65 10.75 -8.12
N GLY A 152 -2.46 10.36 -7.67
CA GLY A 152 -2.20 9.92 -6.30
C GLY A 152 -2.29 8.41 -6.10
N VAL A 153 -2.45 7.63 -7.16
CA VAL A 153 -2.54 6.17 -7.06
C VAL A 153 -1.15 5.60 -6.73
N PRO A 154 -1.01 4.81 -5.65
CA PRO A 154 0.26 4.19 -5.26
C PRO A 154 0.79 3.21 -6.30
N LEU A 155 2.02 3.47 -6.79
CA LEU A 155 2.73 2.61 -7.75
C LEU A 155 3.80 1.74 -7.06
N SER A 156 4.44 2.27 -6.02
CA SER A 156 5.44 1.55 -5.22
C SER A 156 5.45 2.00 -3.75
N ILE A 157 5.81 1.09 -2.85
CA ILE A 157 5.88 1.32 -1.41
C ILE A 157 7.04 0.52 -0.84
N ILE A 158 7.91 1.18 -0.07
CA ILE A 158 8.88 0.49 0.78
C ILE A 158 8.79 1.03 2.21
N VAL A 159 9.15 0.19 3.19
CA VAL A 159 9.18 0.57 4.61
C VAL A 159 10.57 0.34 5.17
N THR A 160 11.17 1.40 5.70
CA THR A 160 12.54 1.43 6.20
C THR A 160 12.58 1.96 7.62
N ALA A 161 13.75 1.92 8.28
CA ALA A 161 13.92 2.54 9.58
C ALA A 161 13.91 4.09 9.47
N ALA A 162 13.36 4.77 10.49
CA ALA A 162 13.13 6.22 10.43
C ALA A 162 14.38 7.08 10.22
N ASN A 163 15.55 6.59 10.65
CA ASN A 163 16.84 7.27 10.54
C ASN A 163 17.49 7.13 9.14
N HIS A 164 16.93 6.33 8.23
CA HIS A 164 17.44 6.26 6.85
C HIS A 164 17.10 7.54 6.09
N HIS A 165 18.09 8.12 5.42
CA HIS A 165 17.88 9.29 4.56
C HIS A 165 17.04 8.97 3.33
N ASP A 166 16.16 9.88 2.91
CA ASP A 166 15.22 9.65 1.80
C ASP A 166 15.95 9.38 0.47
N VAL A 167 17.06 10.08 0.22
CA VAL A 167 17.92 9.89 -0.96
C VAL A 167 18.39 8.45 -1.11
N THR A 168 18.77 7.78 -0.01
CA THR A 168 19.30 6.40 -0.07
C THR A 168 18.22 5.37 -0.34
N GLN A 169 16.95 5.76 -0.22
CA GLN A 169 15.78 4.90 -0.43
C GLN A 169 15.12 5.14 -1.79
N LEU A 170 15.61 6.12 -2.56
CA LEU A 170 15.05 6.49 -3.86
C LEU A 170 15.07 5.32 -4.85
N ALA A 171 16.24 4.74 -5.11
CA ALA A 171 16.39 3.62 -6.05
C ALA A 171 15.48 2.44 -5.69
N ALA A 172 15.55 1.99 -4.43
CA ALA A 172 14.71 0.90 -3.92
C ALA A 172 13.20 1.20 -4.04
N THR A 173 12.79 2.47 -3.92
CA THR A 173 11.38 2.86 -4.13
C THR A 173 11.00 2.80 -5.61
N LEU A 174 11.88 3.22 -6.52
CA LEU A 174 11.63 3.19 -7.96
C LEU A 174 11.66 1.76 -8.52
N ASP A 175 12.51 0.88 -7.98
CA ASP A 175 12.55 -0.55 -8.32
C ASP A 175 11.35 -1.34 -7.81
N ALA A 176 10.71 -0.87 -6.73
CA ALA A 176 9.56 -1.53 -6.11
C ALA A 176 8.22 -1.26 -6.82
N ILE A 177 8.22 -0.69 -8.03
CA ILE A 177 6.99 -0.49 -8.82
C ILE A 177 6.36 -1.85 -9.12
N VAL A 178 5.10 -2.01 -8.75
CA VAL A 178 4.41 -3.31 -8.90
C VAL A 178 3.62 -3.43 -10.20
N ALA A 179 3.47 -2.35 -10.97
CA ALA A 179 2.81 -2.33 -12.27
C ALA A 179 3.81 -2.26 -13.44
N PRO A 180 3.49 -2.84 -14.62
CA PRO A 180 4.32 -2.69 -15.80
C PRO A 180 4.47 -1.22 -16.18
N ARG A 181 5.71 -0.71 -16.12
CA ARG A 181 6.01 0.66 -16.55
C ARG A 181 6.25 0.66 -18.07
N PRO A 182 5.55 1.49 -18.85
CA PRO A 182 5.77 1.55 -20.28
C PRO A 182 7.16 2.09 -20.58
N PRO A 183 7.83 1.59 -21.65
CA PRO A 183 9.11 2.13 -22.09
C PRO A 183 8.96 3.60 -22.49
N LEU A 184 10.06 4.35 -22.43
CA LEU A 184 10.09 5.71 -22.95
C LEU A 184 9.87 5.67 -24.48
N ALA A 185 8.69 6.06 -24.94
CA ALA A 185 8.51 6.39 -26.35
C ALA A 185 9.32 7.65 -26.68
N PRO A 186 9.77 7.86 -27.94
CA PRO A 186 10.63 8.99 -28.33
C PRO A 186 10.11 10.39 -27.96
N ARG A 187 8.82 10.54 -27.64
CA ARG A 187 8.17 11.79 -27.22
C ARG A 187 7.55 11.72 -25.81
N ALA A 188 7.72 10.61 -25.09
CA ALA A 188 7.13 10.38 -23.78
C ALA A 188 8.19 10.54 -22.69
N CYS A 189 8.36 11.76 -22.18
CA CYS A 189 9.11 12.00 -20.96
C CYS A 189 8.27 11.59 -19.75
N GLN A 190 8.88 10.85 -18.82
CA GLN A 190 8.32 10.61 -17.50
C GLN A 190 9.02 11.51 -16.50
N HIS A 191 8.25 12.31 -15.77
CA HIS A 191 8.76 13.32 -14.87
C HIS A 191 8.56 12.90 -13.42
N LEU A 192 9.61 13.00 -12.61
CA LEU A 192 9.56 12.66 -11.19
C LEU A 192 9.65 13.92 -10.33
N CYS A 193 8.56 14.25 -9.63
CA CYS A 193 8.54 15.30 -8.63
C CYS A 193 8.95 14.74 -7.27
N ALA A 194 9.97 15.34 -6.65
CA ALA A 194 10.40 14.99 -5.30
C ALA A 194 10.56 16.23 -4.42
N ASP A 195 10.60 16.03 -3.11
CA ASP A 195 10.82 17.10 -2.15
C ASP A 195 12.29 17.55 -2.10
N ALA A 196 12.55 18.64 -1.38
CA ALA A 196 13.90 19.19 -1.28
C ALA A 196 14.86 18.30 -0.46
N GLY A 197 14.36 17.22 0.17
CA GLY A 197 15.17 16.18 0.76
C GLY A 197 15.87 15.30 -0.28
N PHE A 198 15.43 15.33 -1.54
CA PHE A 198 16.04 14.60 -2.66
C PHE A 198 17.00 15.44 -3.51
N VAL A 199 17.61 16.49 -2.94
CA VAL A 199 18.64 17.28 -3.64
C VAL A 199 19.99 16.57 -3.61
N GLY A 200 20.78 16.75 -4.68
CA GLY A 200 22.16 16.27 -4.77
C GLY A 200 22.41 15.39 -5.99
N ALA A 201 23.69 15.26 -6.38
CA ALA A 201 24.11 14.56 -7.60
C ALA A 201 23.72 13.08 -7.60
N THR A 202 23.75 12.42 -6.44
CA THR A 202 23.34 11.01 -6.31
C THR A 202 21.85 10.84 -6.60
N ALA A 203 21.00 11.69 -6.02
CA ALA A 203 19.56 11.62 -6.26
C ALA A 203 19.23 11.91 -7.73
N ASP A 204 19.81 12.97 -8.31
CA ASP A 204 19.61 13.32 -9.72
C ASP A 204 20.02 12.17 -10.65
N ARG A 205 21.21 11.58 -10.42
CA ARG A 205 21.69 10.42 -11.18
C ARG A 205 20.72 9.25 -11.06
N THR A 206 20.32 8.87 -9.84
CA THR A 206 19.38 7.77 -9.64
C THR A 206 18.06 8.00 -10.38
N MET A 207 17.48 9.21 -10.34
CA MET A 207 16.25 9.48 -11.10
C MET A 207 16.45 9.28 -12.60
N ARG A 208 17.57 9.75 -13.15
CA ARG A 208 17.90 9.60 -14.58
C ARG A 208 18.20 8.16 -14.97
N ASP A 209 18.89 7.40 -14.12
CA ASP A 209 19.18 5.97 -14.34
C ASP A 209 17.89 5.13 -14.37
N HIS A 210 16.84 5.61 -13.69
CA HIS A 210 15.48 5.07 -13.80
C HIS A 210 14.63 5.81 -14.84
N ASP A 211 15.21 6.40 -15.88
CA ASP A 211 14.47 6.97 -17.01
C ASP A 211 13.50 8.11 -16.62
N TYR A 212 13.77 8.83 -15.53
CA TYR A 212 12.99 10.00 -15.13
C TYR A 212 13.71 11.30 -15.48
N THR A 213 12.92 12.30 -15.87
CA THR A 213 13.33 13.71 -15.80
C THR A 213 13.08 14.23 -14.38
N PRO A 214 14.13 14.57 -13.61
CA PRO A 214 13.98 14.99 -12.22
C PRO A 214 13.42 16.40 -12.10
N HIS A 215 12.47 16.59 -11.17
CA HIS A 215 11.89 17.88 -10.78
C HIS A 215 12.02 18.04 -9.27
N VAL A 216 13.20 18.43 -8.81
CA VAL A 216 13.52 18.68 -7.40
C VAL A 216 13.83 20.16 -7.20
N ARG A 217 13.08 20.83 -6.33
CA ARG A 217 13.31 22.23 -5.98
C ARG A 217 14.21 22.30 -4.73
N PRO A 218 15.36 22.99 -4.77
CA PRO A 218 16.19 23.21 -3.58
C PRO A 218 15.49 24.01 -2.48
N ARG A 219 15.95 23.84 -1.23
CA ARG A 219 15.51 24.70 -0.11
C ARG A 219 16.10 26.10 -0.32
N GLY A 220 15.25 27.13 -0.38
CA GLY A 220 15.68 28.54 -0.44
C GLY A 220 15.47 29.24 -1.79
N GLU A 221 15.08 28.54 -2.86
CA GLU A 221 14.57 29.23 -4.05
C GLU A 221 13.25 29.94 -3.72
N GLU A 222 13.17 31.24 -4.03
CA GLU A 222 11.92 32.00 -3.95
C GLU A 222 10.83 31.27 -4.75
N ARG A 223 9.61 31.23 -4.19
CA ARG A 223 8.45 30.79 -4.96
C ARG A 223 8.25 31.77 -6.11
N ALA A 224 8.75 31.42 -7.30
CA ALA A 224 8.37 32.12 -8.52
C ALA A 224 6.83 32.26 -8.52
N GLN A 225 6.33 33.47 -8.76
CA GLN A 225 4.90 33.78 -8.75
C GLN A 225 4.19 32.71 -9.56
N ARG A 226 3.34 31.92 -8.89
CA ARG A 226 2.65 30.81 -9.53
C ARG A 226 1.74 31.41 -10.59
N ALA A 227 1.86 30.96 -11.84
CA ALA A 227 0.84 31.25 -12.84
C ALA A 227 -0.52 30.81 -12.27
N HIS A 228 -1.46 31.74 -12.22
CA HIS A 228 -2.79 31.54 -11.65
C HIS A 228 -3.42 30.27 -12.23
N GLY A 229 -3.89 29.36 -11.37
CA GLY A 229 -4.50 28.09 -11.78
C GLY A 229 -3.57 26.88 -11.95
N LYS A 230 -2.24 27.02 -11.84
CA LYS A 230 -1.30 25.86 -11.88
C LYS A 230 -0.89 25.40 -10.48
N ARG A 231 -1.38 24.23 -10.04
CA ARG A 231 -1.02 23.61 -8.75
C ARG A 231 0.29 22.81 -8.88
N ALA A 232 1.16 22.88 -7.87
CA ALA A 232 2.40 22.11 -7.86
C ALA A 232 2.10 20.61 -7.77
N ARG A 233 2.70 19.81 -8.67
CA ARG A 233 2.43 18.38 -8.82
C ARG A 233 2.94 17.52 -7.64
N ARG A 234 3.92 18.04 -6.88
CA ARG A 234 4.44 17.41 -5.66
C ARG A 234 3.37 17.11 -4.61
N TRP A 235 2.36 17.98 -4.45
CA TRP A 235 1.34 17.81 -3.40
C TRP A 235 0.53 16.50 -3.55
N VAL A 236 0.53 15.88 -4.72
CA VAL A 236 -0.21 14.63 -4.99
C VAL A 236 0.25 13.47 -4.10
N VAL A 237 1.55 13.33 -3.82
CA VAL A 237 2.02 12.27 -2.90
C VAL A 237 1.70 12.58 -1.44
N GLU A 238 1.65 13.85 -1.04
CA GLU A 238 1.17 14.28 0.27
C GLU A 238 -0.32 13.90 0.46
N VAL A 239 -1.13 14.07 -0.59
CA VAL A 239 -2.53 13.60 -0.61
C VAL A 239 -2.60 12.09 -0.49
N ALA A 240 -1.79 11.35 -1.23
CA ALA A 240 -1.78 9.90 -1.15
C ALA A 240 -1.42 9.43 0.27
N HIS A 241 -0.43 10.03 0.92
CA HIS A 241 -0.14 9.77 2.34
C HIS A 241 -1.36 10.05 3.23
N SER A 242 -2.14 11.10 2.97
CA SER A 242 -3.40 11.39 3.67
C SER A 242 -4.51 10.35 3.43
N TRP A 243 -4.47 9.60 2.32
CA TRP A 243 -5.37 8.48 2.12
C TRP A 243 -4.96 7.28 2.98
N PHE A 244 -3.66 7.05 3.14
CA PHE A 244 -3.15 6.03 4.06
C PHE A 244 -3.51 6.32 5.52
N THR A 245 -3.59 7.59 5.95
CA THR A 245 -3.98 7.94 7.32
C THR A 245 -5.44 7.55 7.63
N ARG A 246 -6.29 7.39 6.62
CA ARG A 246 -7.67 6.88 6.79
C ARG A 246 -7.72 5.40 7.17
N PHE A 247 -6.63 4.65 7.06
CA PHE A 247 -6.52 3.28 7.54
C PHE A 247 -5.86 3.32 8.92
N ARG A 248 -6.68 3.34 9.97
CA ARG A 248 -6.23 3.63 11.34
C ARG A 248 -5.11 2.71 11.82
N LYS A 249 -5.07 1.47 11.32
CA LYS A 249 -4.02 0.49 11.61
C LYS A 249 -2.62 0.92 11.16
N LEU A 250 -2.53 1.85 10.21
CA LEU A 250 -1.28 2.34 9.61
C LEU A 250 -0.82 3.68 10.19
N LEU A 251 -1.60 4.34 11.06
CA LEU A 251 -1.22 5.62 11.68
C LEU A 251 -0.02 5.47 12.62
N VAL A 252 -0.03 4.40 13.40
CA VAL A 252 1.06 4.01 14.30
C VAL A 252 1.35 2.54 14.02
N ARG A 253 2.61 2.23 13.72
CA ARG A 253 3.04 0.86 13.46
C ARG A 253 3.13 0.08 14.77
N PHE A 254 2.09 -0.71 15.06
CA PHE A 254 2.11 -1.71 16.12
C PHE A 254 2.53 -3.11 15.65
N GLU A 255 2.58 -3.32 14.33
CA GLU A 255 3.05 -4.59 13.75
C GLU A 255 4.56 -4.75 13.98
N LYS A 256 4.94 -5.85 14.64
CA LYS A 256 6.32 -6.12 15.03
C LYS A 256 7.22 -6.39 13.82
N MET A 257 6.75 -7.25 12.92
CA MET A 257 7.50 -7.72 11.75
C MET A 257 7.28 -6.79 10.55
N HIS A 258 8.31 -6.64 9.72
CA HIS A 258 8.27 -5.84 8.49
C HIS A 258 7.22 -6.37 7.52
N ARG A 259 7.24 -7.69 7.25
CA ARG A 259 6.32 -8.35 6.30
C ARG A 259 4.84 -8.09 6.60
N SER A 260 4.42 -8.24 7.86
CA SER A 260 3.03 -8.02 8.27
C SER A 260 2.60 -6.57 8.08
N TYR A 261 3.51 -5.63 8.36
CA TYR A 261 3.22 -4.21 8.17
C TYR A 261 3.16 -3.83 6.68
N LEU A 262 4.09 -4.33 5.87
CA LEU A 262 4.11 -4.10 4.43
C LEU A 262 2.86 -4.67 3.75
N ALA A 263 2.45 -5.89 4.12
CA ALA A 263 1.20 -6.50 3.64
C ALA A 263 -0.04 -5.63 3.88
N LEU A 264 -0.16 -5.00 5.05
CA LEU A 264 -1.25 -4.07 5.34
C LEU A 264 -1.16 -2.78 4.51
N ASN A 265 0.05 -2.29 4.21
CA ASN A 265 0.23 -1.15 3.29
C ASN A 265 -0.13 -1.52 1.85
N MET A 266 0.26 -2.71 1.38
CA MET A 266 -0.13 -3.23 0.06
C MET A 266 -1.66 -3.37 -0.06
N LEU A 267 -2.33 -3.88 0.98
CA LEU A 267 -3.80 -3.94 1.01
C LEU A 267 -4.43 -2.53 0.93
N ALA A 268 -3.89 -1.56 1.68
CA ALA A 268 -4.37 -0.18 1.59
C ALA A 268 -4.13 0.43 0.20
N ALA A 269 -2.97 0.17 -0.41
CA ALA A 269 -2.63 0.60 -1.76
C ALA A 269 -3.59 0.01 -2.81
N ALA A 270 -3.90 -1.28 -2.70
CA ALA A 270 -4.89 -1.94 -3.54
C ALA A 270 -6.27 -1.28 -3.42
N ILE A 271 -6.75 -1.06 -2.19
CA ILE A 271 -8.04 -0.39 -1.94
C ILE A 271 -8.05 1.03 -2.53
N ILE A 272 -6.93 1.76 -2.44
CA ILE A 272 -6.80 3.08 -3.06
C ILE A 272 -6.89 2.96 -4.59
N ALA A 273 -6.13 2.08 -5.23
CA ALA A 273 -6.16 1.89 -6.68
C ALA A 273 -7.57 1.56 -7.17
N PHE A 274 -8.24 0.59 -6.54
CA PHE A 274 -9.61 0.22 -6.89
C PHE A 274 -10.61 1.39 -6.72
N ARG A 275 -10.43 2.28 -5.75
CA ARG A 275 -11.31 3.46 -5.57
C ARG A 275 -11.22 4.47 -6.72
N HIS A 276 -10.12 4.47 -7.46
CA HIS A 276 -9.96 5.29 -8.66
C HIS A 276 -10.62 4.67 -9.89
N VAL A 277 -11.08 3.42 -9.81
CA VAL A 277 -11.88 2.79 -10.87
C VAL A 277 -13.35 3.20 -10.72
N PRO A 278 -14.02 3.64 -11.80
CA PRO A 278 -15.45 3.93 -11.79
C PRO A 278 -16.31 2.70 -11.44
N ALA A 279 -16.78 2.62 -10.19
CA ALA A 279 -17.68 1.55 -9.72
C ALA A 279 -19.07 2.09 -9.34
N LYS A 280 -20.12 1.31 -9.66
CA LYS A 280 -21.53 1.59 -9.28
C LYS A 280 -21.73 1.60 -7.75
N ILE A 281 -20.97 0.77 -7.03
CA ILE A 281 -20.98 0.69 -5.56
C ILE A 281 -19.58 1.07 -5.06
N ASN A 282 -19.51 1.81 -3.96
CA ASN A 282 -18.23 2.16 -3.36
C ASN A 282 -17.55 0.90 -2.81
N ILE A 283 -16.31 0.68 -3.21
CA ILE A 283 -15.54 -0.54 -2.92
C ILE A 283 -15.34 -0.67 -1.40
N ILE A 284 -14.88 0.40 -0.77
CA ILE A 284 -14.85 0.65 0.68
C ILE A 284 -14.91 2.17 0.84
N TYR A 285 -15.96 2.76 1.42
CA TYR A 285 -15.97 4.22 1.68
C TYR A 285 -15.16 4.56 2.93
N GLY A 286 -14.80 5.81 3.13
CA GLY A 286 -14.06 6.27 4.31
C GLY A 286 -13.90 7.77 4.28
#